data_AF-A0A4Q3D621-F1
#
_entry.id   AF-A0A4Q3D621-F1
#
_cell.length_a   1.000
_cell.length_b   1.000
_cell.length_c   1.000
_cell.angle_alpha   90.00
_cell.angle_beta   90.00
_cell.angle_gamma   90.00
#
_symmetry.space_group_name_H-M   'P 1'
#
loop_
_entity.id
_entity.type
_entity.pdbx_description
1 polymer ?
#
loop_
_entity_poly.entity_id
_entity_poly.type
_entity_poly.pdbx_seq_one_letter_code
_entity_poly.pdbx_strand_id
1 'polypeptide(L)'
;MAGTNKYQSWIGPGLYGGLQKLSIPLFGVISTMLLAHKGLTKPQMGVWSLFLVITGFIEIMRESSVKTSLIKYLNSSAPENQVHVVSAALFLNILITALLFLALLFFGRYFATLLLAPELGSMLYIFLAGLILLIPFSHFTWILYAKIQFRGIFWIFVFRQGTTLL
;
A
#
# COMPACT_ATOMS: atom_id res chain seq x y z
N MET A 1 26.96 31.67 -8.48
CA MET A 1 26.32 30.36 -8.73
C MET A 1 24.82 30.58 -8.78
N ALA A 2 24.20 30.32 -9.93
CA ALA A 2 22.84 30.75 -10.25
C ALA A 2 21.80 30.16 -9.28
N GLY A 3 20.94 31.03 -8.73
CA GLY A 3 19.84 30.66 -7.86
C GLY A 3 18.85 29.77 -8.59
N THR A 4 18.84 28.48 -8.26
CA THR A 4 17.77 27.59 -8.66
C THR A 4 16.48 28.09 -8.03
N ASN A 5 15.54 28.48 -8.87
CA ASN A 5 14.27 29.05 -8.48
C ASN A 5 13.56 28.06 -7.54
N LYS A 6 13.36 28.45 -6.28
CA LYS A 6 12.74 27.63 -5.22
C LYS A 6 11.42 27.00 -5.70
N TYR A 7 10.66 27.67 -6.56
CA TYR A 7 9.41 27.12 -7.11
C TYR A 7 9.64 25.95 -8.08
N GLN A 8 10.68 26.01 -8.91
CA GLN A 8 11.05 24.95 -9.84
C GLN A 8 11.52 23.68 -9.12
N SER A 9 12.10 23.84 -7.92
CA SER A 9 12.51 22.74 -7.03
C SER A 9 11.34 21.94 -6.44
N TRP A 10 10.13 22.50 -6.35
CA TRP A 10 8.97 21.85 -5.72
C TRP A 10 7.88 21.45 -6.72
N ILE A 11 7.74 22.16 -7.85
CA ILE A 11 6.74 21.85 -8.87
C ILE A 11 6.96 20.46 -9.47
N GLY A 12 8.20 20.09 -9.78
CA GLY A 12 8.51 18.76 -10.33
C GLY A 12 8.12 17.61 -9.39
N PRO A 13 8.67 17.56 -8.15
CA PRO A 13 8.28 16.56 -7.16
C PRO A 13 6.78 16.59 -6.83
N GLY A 14 6.18 17.78 -6.73
CA GLY A 14 4.75 17.95 -6.47
C GLY A 14 3.86 17.38 -7.58
N LEU A 15 4.21 17.60 -8.85
CA LEU A 15 3.48 17.02 -9.99
C LEU A 15 3.57 15.49 -9.98
N TYR A 16 4.76 14.91 -9.78
CA TYR A 16 4.90 13.46 -9.66
C TYR A 16 4.13 12.91 -8.46
N GLY A 17 4.13 13.61 -7.32
CA GLY A 17 3.33 13.26 -6.16
C GLY A 17 1.83 13.28 -6.46
N GLY A 18 1.34 14.28 -7.19
CA GLY A 18 -0.05 14.38 -7.63
C GLY A 18 -0.44 13.24 -8.59
N LEU A 19 0.34 13.03 -9.65
CA LEU A 19 0.13 11.95 -10.62
C LEU A 19 0.16 10.56 -9.95
N GLN A 20 1.06 10.37 -8.99
CA GLN A 20 1.17 9.13 -8.23
C GLN A 20 -0.04 8.88 -7.31
N LYS A 21 -0.60 9.92 -6.71
CA LYS A 21 -1.83 9.82 -5.91
C LYS A 21 -3.07 9.60 -6.77
N LEU A 22 -3.08 10.11 -7.99
CA LEU A 22 -4.17 9.90 -8.96
C LEU A 22 -4.10 8.53 -9.64
N SER A 23 -2.91 8.01 -9.91
CA SER A 23 -2.76 6.74 -10.64
C SER A 23 -3.39 5.57 -9.89
N ILE A 24 -3.14 5.45 -8.59
CA ILE A 24 -3.66 4.33 -7.77
C ILE A 24 -5.19 4.19 -7.87
N PRO A 25 -6.01 5.22 -7.54
CA PRO A 25 -7.46 5.11 -7.64
C PRO A 25 -7.95 4.95 -9.09
N LEU A 26 -7.31 5.59 -10.08
CA LEU A 26 -7.65 5.40 -11.49
C LEU A 26 -7.51 3.93 -11.91
N PHE A 27 -6.38 3.30 -11.60
CA PHE A 27 -6.17 1.88 -11.86
C PHE A 27 -7.14 0.98 -11.08
N GLY A 28 -7.49 1.36 -9.85
CA GLY A 28 -8.50 0.65 -9.06
C GLY A 28 -9.90 0.68 -9.72
N VAL A 29 -10.30 1.83 -10.25
CA VAL A 29 -11.57 1.97 -10.98
C VAL A 29 -11.54 1.15 -12.27
N ILE A 30 -10.47 1.26 -13.06
CA ILE A 30 -10.33 0.50 -14.32
C ILE A 30 -10.38 -1.01 -14.06
N SER A 31 -9.62 -1.50 -13.08
CA SER A 31 -9.63 -2.92 -12.71
C SER A 31 -11.03 -3.38 -12.28
N THR A 32 -11.72 -2.59 -11.45
CA THR A 32 -13.08 -2.90 -11.00
C THR A 32 -14.08 -2.91 -12.15
N MET A 33 -13.97 -1.97 -13.10
CA MET A 33 -14.82 -1.93 -14.30
C MET A 33 -14.62 -3.15 -15.20
N LEU A 34 -13.37 -3.57 -15.41
CA LEU A 34 -13.05 -4.76 -16.21
C LEU A 34 -13.63 -6.03 -15.56
N LEU A 35 -13.45 -6.17 -14.25
CA LEU A 35 -14.02 -7.29 -13.49
C LEU A 35 -15.55 -7.26 -13.51
N ALA A 36 -16.18 -6.10 -13.33
CA ALA A 36 -17.63 -5.95 -13.34
C ALA A 36 -18.26 -6.22 -14.71
N HIS A 37 -17.57 -5.87 -15.80
CA HIS A 37 -18.12 -6.02 -17.15
C HIS A 37 -17.89 -7.42 -17.73
N LYS A 38 -16.76 -8.08 -17.44
CA LYS A 38 -16.40 -9.35 -18.09
C LYS A 38 -15.82 -10.42 -17.17
N GLY A 39 -15.43 -10.09 -15.95
CA GLY A 39 -14.70 -11.01 -15.06
C GLY A 39 -15.57 -11.77 -14.08
N LEU A 40 -16.55 -11.12 -13.45
CA LEU A 40 -17.26 -11.63 -12.27
C LEU A 40 -18.77 -11.45 -12.38
N THR A 41 -19.50 -12.39 -11.78
CA THR A 41 -20.95 -12.28 -11.59
C THR A 41 -21.30 -11.25 -10.51
N LYS A 42 -22.57 -10.82 -10.43
CA LYS A 42 -23.02 -9.84 -9.41
C LYS A 42 -22.72 -10.28 -7.96
N PRO A 43 -22.96 -11.55 -7.54
CA PRO A 43 -22.60 -11.99 -6.20
C PRO A 43 -21.09 -11.94 -5.95
N GLN A 44 -20.28 -12.36 -6.93
CA GLN A 44 -18.82 -12.36 -6.84
C GLN A 44 -18.26 -10.93 -6.75
N MET A 45 -18.87 -9.96 -7.42
CA MET A 45 -18.52 -8.54 -7.25
C MET A 45 -18.76 -8.04 -5.82
N GLY A 46 -19.79 -8.55 -5.13
CA GLY A 46 -20.03 -8.28 -3.71
C GLY A 46 -18.89 -8.82 -2.83
N VAL A 47 -18.47 -10.06 -3.06
CA VAL A 47 -17.32 -10.68 -2.35
C VAL A 47 -16.03 -9.91 -2.63
N TRP A 48 -15.77 -9.55 -3.89
CA TRP A 48 -14.63 -8.73 -4.28
C TRP A 48 -14.61 -7.38 -3.57
N SER A 49 -15.76 -6.73 -3.46
CA SER A 49 -15.88 -5.44 -2.76
C SER A 49 -15.57 -5.57 -1.27
N LEU A 50 -16.09 -6.61 -0.61
CA LEU A 50 -15.77 -6.91 0.80
C LEU A 50 -14.28 -7.18 0.99
N PHE A 51 -13.67 -7.93 0.06
CA PHE A 51 -12.24 -8.18 0.07
C PHE A 51 -11.41 -6.88 -0.03
N LEU A 52 -11.77 -5.97 -0.94
CA LEU A 52 -11.11 -4.66 -1.07
C LEU A 52 -11.27 -3.80 0.18
N VAL A 53 -12.43 -3.83 0.83
CA VAL A 53 -12.65 -3.09 2.08
C VAL A 53 -11.71 -3.61 3.18
N ILE A 54 -11.69 -4.93 3.41
CA ILE A 54 -10.87 -5.55 4.46
C ILE A 54 -9.38 -5.29 4.20
N THR A 55 -8.91 -5.53 2.97
CA THR A 55 -7.50 -5.33 2.63
C THR A 55 -7.11 -3.84 2.62
N GLY A 56 -8.01 -2.95 2.20
CA GLY A 56 -7.82 -1.50 2.29
C GLY A 56 -7.65 -1.02 3.74
N PHE A 57 -8.46 -1.51 4.68
CA PHE A 57 -8.28 -1.21 6.10
C PHE A 57 -6.91 -1.66 6.63
N ILE A 58 -6.50 -2.88 6.27
CA ILE A 58 -5.19 -3.43 6.65
C ILE A 58 -4.04 -2.55 6.11
N GLU A 59 -4.12 -2.12 4.85
CA GLU A 59 -3.13 -1.23 4.26
C GLU A 59 -3.08 0.11 5.00
N ILE A 60 -4.23 0.74 5.25
CA ILE A 60 -4.32 2.02 5.96
C ILE A 60 -3.75 1.89 7.38
N MET A 61 -4.02 0.80 8.10
CA MET A 61 -3.47 0.57 9.45
C MET A 61 -1.94 0.47 9.43
N ARG A 62 -1.37 -0.21 8.43
CA ARG A 62 0.09 -0.32 8.25
C ARG A 62 0.71 1.04 7.90
N GLU A 63 0.08 1.79 7.00
CA GLU A 63 0.57 3.12 6.63
C GLU A 63 0.47 4.12 7.79
N SER A 64 -0.66 4.17 8.49
CA SER A 64 -0.87 5.09 9.60
C SER A 64 0.14 4.87 10.72
N SER A 65 0.44 3.60 11.03
CA SER A 65 1.35 3.22 12.11
C SER A 65 2.82 3.37 11.74
N VAL A 66 3.22 2.87 10.56
CA VAL A 66 4.65 2.76 10.19
C VAL A 66 5.10 3.91 9.30
N LYS A 67 4.42 4.14 8.17
CA LYS A 67 4.84 5.14 7.16
C LYS A 67 4.87 6.53 7.76
N THR A 68 3.81 6.93 8.47
CA THR A 68 3.73 8.25 9.11
C THR A 68 4.85 8.45 10.13
N SER A 69 5.09 7.44 10.97
CA SER A 69 6.16 7.46 11.99
C SER A 69 7.54 7.51 11.35
N LEU A 70 7.80 6.68 10.34
CA LEU A 70 9.07 6.65 9.61
C LEU A 70 9.37 8.01 8.96
N ILE A 71 8.41 8.58 8.23
CA ILE A 71 8.59 9.90 7.58
C ILE A 71 8.91 10.98 8.61
N LYS A 72 8.18 10.99 9.74
CA LYS A 72 8.40 11.95 10.82
C LYS A 72 9.80 11.80 11.42
N TYR A 73 10.14 10.61 11.90
CA TYR A 73 11.38 10.38 12.63
C TYR A 73 12.61 10.49 11.72
N LEU A 74 12.55 9.97 10.50
CA LEU A 74 13.70 10.01 9.58
C LEU A 74 14.10 11.45 9.23
N ASN A 75 13.12 12.34 9.06
CA ASN A 75 13.36 13.75 8.75
C ASN A 75 13.74 14.59 9.98
N SER A 76 13.50 14.09 11.19
CA SER A 76 13.85 14.77 12.45
C SER A 76 15.14 14.28 13.10
N SER A 77 15.67 13.15 12.66
CA SER A 77 16.86 12.53 13.24
C SER A 77 18.15 12.99 12.55
N ALA A 78 19.22 13.12 13.33
CA ALA A 78 20.57 13.33 12.82
C ALA A 78 20.95 12.21 11.82
N PRO A 79 21.77 12.50 10.78
CA PRO A 79 22.14 11.52 9.76
C PRO A 79 22.67 10.20 10.31
N GLU A 80 23.47 10.25 11.37
CA GLU A 80 24.03 9.08 12.07
C GLU A 80 22.94 8.14 12.63
N ASN A 81 21.82 8.72 13.09
CA ASN A 81 20.71 7.98 13.70
C ASN A 81 19.67 7.49 12.69
N GLN A 82 19.73 7.94 11.43
CA GLN A 82 18.75 7.57 10.41
C GLN A 82 18.73 6.06 10.14
N VAL A 83 19.88 5.39 10.23
CA VAL A 83 19.96 3.93 10.07
C VAL A 83 19.13 3.23 11.14
N HIS A 84 19.23 3.65 12.40
CA HIS A 84 18.43 3.09 13.49
C HIS A 84 16.93 3.33 13.31
N VAL A 85 16.54 4.51 12.81
CA VAL A 85 15.13 4.81 12.50
C VAL A 85 14.60 3.89 11.40
N VAL A 86 15.37 3.69 10.32
CA VAL A 86 14.97 2.79 9.23
C VAL A 86 14.85 1.35 9.73
N SER A 87 15.82 0.85 10.50
CA SER A 87 15.76 -0.50 11.09
C SER A 87 14.58 -0.68 12.03
N ALA A 88 14.29 0.30 12.89
CA ALA A 88 13.13 0.27 13.78
C ALA A 88 11.80 0.27 13.01
N ALA A 89 11.71 1.04 11.92
CA ALA A 89 10.54 1.03 11.06
C ALA A 89 10.35 -0.31 10.31
N LEU A 90 11.45 -0.96 9.90
CA LEU A 90 11.37 -2.31 9.33
C LEU A 90 10.86 -3.32 10.35
N PHE A 91 11.40 -3.29 11.58
CA PHE A 91 10.95 -4.15 12.66
C PHE A 91 9.46 -3.93 12.95
N LEU A 92 9.02 -2.67 13.06
CA LEU A 92 7.61 -2.35 13.29
C LEU A 92 6.72 -2.81 12.13
N ASN A 93 7.20 -2.70 10.89
CA ASN A 93 6.48 -3.20 9.72
C ASN A 93 6.28 -4.72 9.77
N ILE A 94 7.33 -5.47 10.11
CA ILE A 94 7.27 -6.92 10.27
C ILE A 94 6.30 -7.29 11.39
N LEU A 95 6.41 -6.63 12.56
CA LEU A 95 5.56 -6.90 13.72
C LEU A 95 4.08 -6.67 13.42
N ILE A 96 3.72 -5.49 12.87
CA ILE A 96 2.34 -5.17 12.54
C ILE A 96 1.81 -6.12 11.47
N THR A 97 2.62 -6.43 10.46
CA THR A 97 2.22 -7.37 9.41
C THR A 97 2.01 -8.77 9.97
N ALA A 98 2.84 -9.24 10.91
CA ALA A 98 2.67 -10.52 11.59
C ALA A 98 1.39 -10.55 12.43
N LEU A 99 1.07 -9.49 13.17
CA LEU A 99 -0.18 -9.40 13.92
C LEU A 99 -1.41 -9.45 13.00
N LEU A 100 -1.39 -8.72 11.88
CA LEU A 100 -2.47 -8.73 10.90
C LEU A 100 -2.57 -10.07 10.17
N PHE A 101 -1.44 -10.71 9.87
CA PHE A 101 -1.38 -12.05 9.31
C PHE A 101 -2.06 -13.06 10.23
N LEU A 102 -1.68 -13.08 11.51
CA LEU A 102 -2.30 -13.98 12.49
C LEU A 102 -3.79 -13.70 12.67
N ALA A 103 -4.18 -12.42 12.73
CA ALA A 103 -5.58 -12.04 12.81
C ALA A 103 -6.38 -12.56 11.61
N LEU A 104 -5.88 -12.39 10.38
CA LEU A 104 -6.56 -12.93 9.20
C LEU A 104 -6.52 -14.46 9.13
N LEU A 105 -5.45 -15.10 9.59
CA LEU A 105 -5.34 -16.56 9.60
C LEU A 105 -6.42 -17.20 10.50
N PHE A 106 -6.64 -16.64 11.69
CA PHE A 106 -7.61 -17.19 12.65
C PHE A 106 -9.04 -16.69 12.41
N PHE A 107 -9.21 -15.41 12.05
CA PHE A 107 -10.53 -14.79 11.91
C PHE A 107 -11.03 -14.71 10.47
N GLY A 108 -10.21 -15.02 9.46
CA GLY A 108 -10.59 -14.89 8.04
C GLY A 108 -11.82 -15.71 7.66
N ARG A 109 -11.89 -16.97 8.11
CA ARG A 109 -13.08 -17.82 7.88
C ARG A 109 -14.29 -17.38 8.69
N TYR A 110 -14.08 -16.85 9.90
CA TYR A 110 -15.14 -16.27 10.72
C TYR A 110 -15.77 -15.05 10.03
N PHE A 111 -14.95 -14.16 9.45
CA PHE A 111 -15.45 -13.03 8.66
C PHE A 111 -16.24 -13.51 7.44
N ALA A 112 -15.78 -14.55 6.74
CA ALA A 112 -16.48 -15.11 5.59
C ALA A 112 -17.90 -15.60 5.94
N THR A 113 -18.07 -16.25 7.10
CA THR A 113 -19.39 -16.70 7.55
C THR A 113 -20.25 -15.54 8.05
N LEU A 114 -19.66 -14.61 8.81
CA LEU A 114 -20.38 -13.46 9.36
C LEU A 114 -20.92 -12.53 8.26
N LEU A 115 -20.16 -12.38 7.18
CA LEU A 115 -20.51 -11.53 6.03
C LEU A 115 -21.31 -12.26 4.95
N LEU A 116 -21.71 -13.52 5.19
CA LEU A 116 -22.43 -14.36 4.22
C LEU A 116 -21.70 -14.49 2.87
N ALA A 117 -20.37 -14.50 2.91
CA ALA A 117 -19.48 -14.49 1.74
C ALA A 117 -18.46 -15.63 1.85
N PRO A 118 -18.83 -16.89 1.55
CA PRO A 118 -17.96 -18.05 1.78
C PRO A 118 -16.65 -18.00 0.98
N GLU A 119 -16.67 -17.45 -0.25
CA GLU A 119 -15.48 -17.30 -1.10
C GLU A 119 -14.46 -16.29 -0.54
N LEU A 120 -14.90 -15.37 0.34
CA LEU A 120 -14.04 -14.35 0.96
C LEU A 120 -12.91 -14.99 1.77
N GLY A 121 -13.18 -16.10 2.45
CA GLY A 121 -12.19 -16.79 3.28
C GLY A 121 -10.98 -17.25 2.46
N SER A 122 -11.25 -17.86 1.29
CA SER A 122 -10.20 -18.30 0.36
C SER A 122 -9.39 -17.12 -0.18
N MET A 123 -10.05 -16.02 -0.52
CA MET A 123 -9.37 -14.79 -0.98
C MET A 123 -8.46 -14.19 0.09
N LEU A 124 -8.93 -14.13 1.35
CA LEU A 124 -8.12 -13.65 2.46
C LEU A 124 -6.90 -14.53 2.72
N TYR A 125 -7.00 -15.85 2.53
CA TYR A 125 -5.84 -16.74 2.64
C TYR A 125 -4.83 -16.57 1.50
N ILE A 126 -5.28 -16.31 0.28
CA ILE A 126 -4.37 -15.93 -0.82
C ILE A 126 -3.66 -14.61 -0.47
N PHE A 127 -4.40 -13.65 0.10
CA PHE A 127 -3.85 -12.36 0.51
C PHE A 127 -2.78 -12.47 1.61
N LEU A 128 -2.79 -13.52 2.43
CA LEU A 128 -1.73 -13.76 3.43
C LEU A 128 -0.33 -13.85 2.80
N ALA A 129 -0.20 -14.48 1.64
CA ALA A 129 1.06 -14.50 0.89
C ALA A 129 1.45 -13.09 0.40
N GLY A 130 0.45 -12.33 -0.05
CA GLY A 130 0.59 -10.92 -0.41
C GLY A 130 1.07 -10.04 0.74
N LEU A 131 0.61 -10.28 1.98
CA LEU A 131 1.07 -9.54 3.16
C LEU A 131 2.57 -9.70 3.42
N ILE A 132 3.11 -10.89 3.21
CA ILE A 132 4.56 -11.15 3.37
C ILE A 132 5.34 -10.37 2.31
N LEU A 133 4.90 -10.45 1.04
CA LEU A 133 5.50 -9.70 -0.07
C LEU A 133 5.41 -8.18 0.11
N LEU A 134 4.35 -7.71 0.77
CA LEU A 134 4.16 -6.30 1.08
C LEU A 134 5.22 -5.75 2.05
N ILE A 135 5.86 -6.57 2.89
CA ILE A 135 6.87 -6.09 3.86
C ILE A 135 8.02 -5.35 3.16
N PRO A 136 8.84 -6.01 2.30
CA PRO A 136 9.95 -5.32 1.64
C PRO A 136 9.46 -4.23 0.69
N PHE A 137 8.38 -4.50 -0.06
CA PHE A 137 7.81 -3.54 -1.01
C PHE A 137 7.42 -2.21 -0.32
N SER A 138 6.65 -2.31 0.75
CA SER A 138 6.19 -1.14 1.50
C SER A 138 7.33 -0.42 2.19
N HIS A 139 8.29 -1.16 2.77
CA HIS A 139 9.41 -0.56 3.48
C HIS A 139 10.26 0.34 2.56
N PHE A 140 10.66 -0.17 1.40
CA PHE A 140 11.41 0.64 0.43
C PHE A 140 10.60 1.83 -0.09
N THR A 141 9.32 1.61 -0.39
CA THR A 141 8.44 2.67 -0.86
C THR A 141 8.29 3.79 0.19
N TRP A 142 8.18 3.45 1.47
CA TRP A 142 8.06 4.44 2.55
C TRP A 142 9.37 5.21 2.80
N ILE A 143 10.54 4.60 2.58
CA ILE A 143 11.81 5.32 2.57
C ILE A 143 11.86 6.34 1.42
N LEU A 144 11.39 5.98 0.22
CA LEU A 144 11.30 6.92 -0.90
C LEU A 144 10.36 8.09 -0.59
N TYR A 145 9.23 7.82 0.09
CA TYR A 145 8.33 8.86 0.57
C TYR A 145 9.03 9.80 1.55
N ALA A 146 9.76 9.26 2.53
CA ALA A 146 10.48 10.05 3.51
C ALA A 146 11.56 10.94 2.87
N LYS A 147 12.17 10.46 1.77
CA LYS A 147 13.17 11.19 0.97
C LYS A 147 12.58 12.05 -0.15
N ILE A 148 11.25 12.17 -0.28
CA ILE A 148 10.57 13.00 -1.28
C ILE A 148 10.92 12.57 -2.73
N GLN A 149 11.25 11.30 -2.95
CA GLN A 149 11.64 10.77 -4.27
C GLN A 149 10.43 10.31 -5.10
N PHE A 150 9.46 11.21 -5.30
CA PHE A 150 8.16 10.89 -5.92
C PHE A 150 8.23 10.34 -7.34
N ARG A 151 9.25 10.71 -8.13
CA ARG A 151 9.43 10.15 -9.48
C ARG A 151 9.63 8.63 -9.44
N GLY A 152 10.43 8.12 -8.49
CA GLY A 152 10.63 6.68 -8.32
C GLY A 152 9.35 5.98 -7.89
N ILE A 153 8.63 6.58 -6.93
CA ILE A 153 7.36 6.07 -6.42
C ILE A 153 6.33 5.97 -7.56
N PHE A 154 6.21 7.02 -8.39
CA PHE A 154 5.30 7.03 -9.53
C PHE A 154 5.51 5.81 -10.44
N TRP A 155 6.74 5.55 -10.88
CA TRP A 155 7.03 4.42 -11.76
C TRP A 155 6.80 3.07 -11.08
N ILE A 156 7.17 2.91 -9.81
CA ILE A 156 6.89 1.69 -9.04
C ILE A 156 5.40 1.36 -9.06
N PHE A 157 4.54 2.33 -8.79
CA PHE A 157 3.09 2.10 -8.79
C PHE A 157 2.52 1.91 -10.20
N VAL A 158 3.00 2.63 -11.21
CA VAL A 158 2.55 2.42 -12.60
C VAL A 158 2.89 1.01 -13.09
N PHE A 159 4.12 0.53 -12.85
CA PHE A 159 4.51 -0.84 -13.23
C PHE A 159 3.68 -1.87 -12.46
N ARG A 160 3.55 -1.71 -11.13
CA ARG A 160 2.76 -2.63 -10.30
C ARG A 160 1.29 -2.69 -10.74
N GLN A 161 0.66 -1.54 -10.94
CA GLN A 161 -0.74 -1.48 -11.38
C GLN A 161 -0.91 -2.01 -12.82
N GLY A 162 0.07 -1.73 -13.69
CA GLY A 162 0.12 -2.28 -15.05
C GLY A 162 0.18 -3.81 -15.05
N THR A 163 1.02 -4.41 -14.19
CA THR A 163 1.10 -5.87 -14.07
C THR A 163 -0.19 -6.51 -13.55
N THR A 164 -0.96 -5.82 -12.69
CA THR A 164 -2.26 -6.33 -12.20
C THR A 164 -3.39 -6.22 -13.23
N LEU A 165 -3.20 -5.47 -14.32
CA LEU A 165 -4.19 -5.35 -15.40
C LEU A 165 -3.97 -6.33 -16.56
N LEU A 166 -2.81 -6.98 -16.62
CA LEU A 166 -2.49 -8.04 -17.59
C LEU A 166 -3.02 -9.39 -17.08
#